data_AF-N9NGW0-F1
#
_entry.id   AF-N9NGW0-F1
#
_cell.length_a   1.000
_cell.length_b   1.000
_cell.length_c   1.000
_cell.angle_alpha   90.00
_cell.angle_beta   90.00
_cell.angle_gamma   90.00
#
_symmetry.space_group_name_H-M   'P 1'
#
loop_
_entity.id
_entity.type
_entity.pdbx_description
1 polymer ?
#
loop_
_entity_poly.entity_id
_entity_poly.type
_entity_poly.pdbx_seq_one_letter_code
_entity_poly.pdbx_strand_id
1 'polypeptide(L)'
;MSSSSDMTSQQRIAKVRTVVMQAGEDLRARYPILKHQNFIGASILTFAWSGMIISALAFYYGYLTAWITIPLIAIFASLTHELEHDLIHYMYFKKMPWAHHLMLALVWLARPNTIRPWARRRLHLHHHKYSGTESDLEERGISNGMPWGTRRILVISDQLMSVYLRPFQMFKMIHLFLEKQPEKERKIAQISQLLGFLPLSIVYYGLCYVFAVFHISNAIVPMFGYEMLWSQSIIEAMPWVNLMAVIWVLPNFIRSFSLQFVSSNMHYYGDIDPRDVIKQTQVLNPWWMMPFQLFCFNFGATHAIHHFVVKEPFYIRHMTAKTAHKVMKEVGVRFNDIGTFRRLNRWNEIKAK
;
A
#
# COMPACT_ATOMS: atom_id res chain seq x y z
N MET A 1 -31.39 -13.04 21.07
CA MET A 1 -30.30 -12.64 20.16
C MET A 1 -29.55 -13.92 19.80
N SER A 2 -29.55 -14.34 18.53
CA SER A 2 -28.83 -15.54 18.11
C SER A 2 -27.33 -15.36 18.34
N SER A 3 -26.72 -16.35 18.98
CA SER A 3 -25.27 -16.41 19.19
C SER A 3 -24.57 -16.50 17.83
N SER A 4 -23.38 -15.90 17.68
CA SER A 4 -22.68 -15.87 16.38
C SER A 4 -22.36 -17.25 15.79
N SER A 5 -22.50 -18.33 16.58
CA SER A 5 -22.37 -19.73 16.15
C SER A 5 -23.49 -20.22 15.25
N ASP A 6 -24.69 -19.61 15.28
CA ASP A 6 -25.82 -20.07 14.45
C ASP A 6 -25.88 -19.37 13.08
N MET A 7 -25.02 -18.36 12.85
CA MET A 7 -25.00 -17.58 11.63
C MET A 7 -24.10 -18.23 10.57
N THR A 8 -24.62 -18.38 9.36
CA THR A 8 -23.81 -18.69 8.17
C THR A 8 -22.73 -17.61 7.96
N SER A 9 -21.64 -17.96 7.26
CA SER A 9 -20.59 -16.98 6.93
C SER A 9 -21.11 -15.76 6.15
N GLN A 10 -22.11 -15.95 5.28
CA GLN A 10 -22.72 -14.83 4.55
C GLN A 10 -23.53 -13.90 5.46
N GLN A 11 -24.29 -14.45 6.41
CA GLN A 11 -25.01 -13.63 7.41
C GLN A 11 -24.03 -12.85 8.30
N ARG A 12 -22.90 -13.46 8.67
CA ARG A 12 -21.84 -12.79 9.44
C ARG A 12 -21.22 -11.62 8.67
N ILE A 13 -20.89 -11.83 7.39
CA ILE A 13 -20.39 -10.75 6.51
C ILE A 13 -21.44 -9.65 6.35
N ALA A 14 -22.71 -10.00 6.14
CA ALA A 14 -23.81 -9.04 6.02
C ALA A 14 -23.98 -8.21 7.30
N LYS A 15 -23.88 -8.84 8.48
CA LYS A 15 -23.93 -8.14 9.77
C LYS A 15 -22.86 -7.05 9.88
N VAL A 16 -21.60 -7.37 9.55
CA VAL A 16 -20.52 -6.36 9.56
C VAL A 16 -20.84 -5.22 8.59
N ARG A 17 -21.25 -5.53 7.36
CA ARG A 17 -21.60 -4.52 6.34
C ARG A 17 -22.71 -3.60 6.83
N THR A 18 -23.81 -4.14 7.33
CA THR A 18 -24.95 -3.36 7.82
C THR A 18 -24.54 -2.43 8.95
N VAL A 19 -23.84 -2.95 9.97
CA VAL A 19 -23.43 -2.15 11.13
C VAL A 19 -22.45 -1.04 10.74
N VAL A 20 -21.46 -1.34 9.89
CA VAL A 20 -20.46 -0.35 9.49
C VAL A 20 -21.04 0.70 8.55
N MET A 21 -21.87 0.31 7.58
CA MET A 21 -22.57 1.25 6.71
C MET A 21 -23.49 2.17 7.51
N GLN A 22 -24.25 1.63 8.47
CA GLN A 22 -25.09 2.45 9.34
C GLN A 22 -24.25 3.45 10.14
N ALA A 23 -23.11 3.02 10.70
CA ALA A 23 -22.21 3.93 11.40
C ALA A 23 -21.67 5.05 10.49
N GLY A 24 -21.43 4.75 9.21
CA GLY A 24 -21.06 5.76 8.21
C GLY A 24 -22.19 6.76 7.94
N GLU A 25 -23.43 6.29 7.79
CA GLU A 25 -24.60 7.14 7.59
C GLU A 25 -24.90 8.02 8.82
N ASP A 26 -24.84 7.45 10.03
CA ASP A 26 -24.99 8.20 11.29
C ASP A 26 -23.93 9.31 11.40
N LEU A 27 -22.70 9.02 10.96
CA LEU A 27 -21.62 9.99 10.95
C LEU A 27 -21.87 11.12 9.94
N ARG A 28 -22.37 10.80 8.74
CA ARG A 28 -22.77 11.81 7.73
C ARG A 28 -23.99 12.62 8.15
N ALA A 29 -24.91 12.03 8.92
CA ALA A 29 -26.04 12.74 9.51
C ALA A 29 -25.57 13.73 10.59
N ARG A 30 -24.63 13.31 11.44
CA ARG A 30 -24.02 14.15 12.48
C ARG A 30 -23.13 15.26 11.92
N TYR A 31 -22.35 14.96 10.88
CA TYR A 31 -21.42 15.89 10.25
C TYR A 31 -21.72 16.01 8.74
N PRO A 32 -22.63 16.91 8.33
CA PRO A 32 -23.06 17.04 6.94
C PRO A 32 -21.93 17.32 5.94
N ILE A 33 -20.81 17.89 6.39
CA ILE A 33 -19.62 18.10 5.55
C ILE A 33 -19.12 16.79 4.90
N LEU A 34 -19.30 15.65 5.58
CA LEU A 34 -18.90 14.33 5.11
C LEU A 34 -19.70 13.85 3.89
N LYS A 35 -20.79 14.52 3.53
CA LYS A 35 -21.52 14.29 2.27
C LYS A 35 -20.78 14.89 1.07
N HIS A 36 -19.87 15.84 1.28
CA HIS A 36 -19.07 16.49 0.23
C HIS A 36 -17.76 15.73 -0.03
N GLN A 37 -17.87 14.43 -0.33
CA GLN A 37 -16.73 13.51 -0.47
C GLN A 37 -15.66 14.00 -1.45
N ASN A 38 -16.04 14.55 -2.61
CA ASN A 38 -15.11 15.10 -3.59
C ASN A 38 -14.28 16.28 -3.02
N PHE A 39 -14.95 17.18 -2.30
CA PHE A 39 -14.29 18.33 -1.68
C PHE A 39 -13.30 17.87 -0.61
N ILE A 40 -13.68 16.91 0.23
CA ILE A 40 -12.79 16.34 1.25
C ILE A 40 -11.58 15.65 0.60
N GLY A 41 -11.82 14.81 -0.40
CA GLY A 41 -10.74 14.10 -1.11
C GLY A 41 -9.74 15.07 -1.75
N ALA A 42 -10.23 16.13 -2.42
CA ALA A 42 -9.38 17.18 -2.98
C ALA A 42 -8.65 17.97 -1.89
N SER A 43 -9.31 18.31 -0.79
CA SER A 43 -8.71 19.06 0.32
C SER A 43 -7.59 18.28 1.00
N ILE A 44 -7.77 16.98 1.23
CA ILE A 44 -6.73 16.11 1.79
C ILE A 44 -5.54 16.01 0.82
N LEU A 45 -5.81 15.90 -0.49
CA LEU A 45 -4.75 15.84 -1.50
C LEU A 45 -3.94 17.14 -1.52
N THR A 46 -4.62 18.30 -1.52
CA THR A 46 -3.98 19.62 -1.45
C THR A 46 -3.15 19.75 -0.19
N PHE A 47 -3.71 19.39 0.97
CA PHE A 47 -2.99 19.42 2.24
C PHE A 47 -1.73 18.55 2.23
N ALA A 48 -1.83 17.33 1.71
CA ALA A 48 -0.68 16.42 1.58
C ALA A 48 0.39 17.02 0.67
N TRP A 49 0.02 17.53 -0.51
CA TRP A 49 0.97 18.15 -1.44
C TRP A 49 1.61 19.41 -0.87
N SER A 50 0.83 20.30 -0.25
CA SER A 50 1.36 21.48 0.42
C SER A 50 2.36 21.11 1.50
N GLY A 51 2.05 20.09 2.32
CA GLY A 51 2.97 19.58 3.33
C GLY A 51 4.28 19.05 2.73
N MET A 52 4.21 18.27 1.65
CA MET A 52 5.39 17.77 0.95
C MET A 52 6.24 18.90 0.35
N ILE A 53 5.62 19.86 -0.34
CA ILE A 53 6.31 20.99 -0.99
C ILE A 53 6.95 21.91 0.05
N ILE A 54 6.21 22.28 1.11
CA ILE A 54 6.74 23.13 2.18
C ILE A 54 7.93 22.44 2.87
N SER A 55 7.84 21.14 3.14
CA SER A 55 8.94 20.38 3.74
C SER A 55 10.16 20.32 2.83
N ALA A 56 9.96 20.12 1.53
CA ALA A 56 11.04 20.11 0.54
C ALA A 56 11.71 21.47 0.39
N LEU A 57 10.94 22.55 0.34
CA LEU A 57 11.48 23.92 0.29
C LEU A 57 12.21 24.28 1.59
N ALA A 58 11.65 23.92 2.74
CA ALA A 58 12.30 24.14 4.02
C ALA A 58 13.64 23.41 4.12
N PHE A 59 13.74 22.18 3.59
CA PHE A 59 15.03 21.49 3.46
C PHE A 59 15.98 22.19 2.50
N TYR A 60 15.50 22.58 1.32
CA TYR A 60 16.31 23.21 0.27
C TYR A 60 16.94 24.54 0.75
N TYR A 61 16.19 25.35 1.51
CA TYR A 61 16.68 26.60 2.09
C TYR A 61 17.38 26.42 3.45
N GLY A 62 17.59 25.19 3.92
CA GLY A 62 18.37 24.90 5.14
C GLY A 62 17.61 25.07 6.47
N TYR A 63 16.29 25.26 6.45
CA TYR A 63 15.47 25.35 7.67
C TYR A 63 15.19 23.99 8.32
N LEU A 64 15.21 22.90 7.54
CA LEU A 64 15.04 21.53 8.04
C LEU A 64 16.25 20.67 7.68
N THR A 65 16.58 19.72 8.57
CA THR A 65 17.57 18.68 8.28
C THR A 65 16.92 17.49 7.56
N ALA A 66 17.72 16.68 6.88
CA ALA A 66 17.23 15.48 6.19
C ALA A 66 16.46 14.52 7.13
N TRP A 67 16.92 14.39 8.39
CA TRP A 67 16.30 13.55 9.41
C TRP A 67 14.86 13.95 9.76
N ILE A 68 14.50 15.22 9.60
CA ILE A 68 13.14 15.73 9.83
C ILE A 68 12.35 15.70 8.52
N THR A 69 12.96 16.15 7.42
CA THR A 69 12.30 16.25 6.12
C THR A 69 11.82 14.89 5.62
N ILE A 70 12.64 13.85 5.75
CA ILE A 70 12.31 12.51 5.25
C ILE A 70 11.03 11.96 5.89
N PRO A 71 10.93 11.83 7.23
CA PRO A 71 9.72 11.31 7.86
C PRO A 71 8.51 12.23 7.66
N LEU A 72 8.71 13.55 7.63
CA LEU A 72 7.60 14.50 7.43
C LEU A 72 6.96 14.33 6.05
N ILE A 73 7.77 14.25 4.99
CA ILE A 73 7.29 13.97 3.62
C ILE A 73 6.66 12.57 3.55
N ALA A 74 7.24 11.57 4.23
CA ALA A 74 6.69 10.22 4.25
C ALA A 74 5.28 10.17 4.87
N ILE A 75 5.05 10.94 5.94
CA ILE A 75 3.72 11.09 6.58
C ILE A 75 2.72 11.71 5.60
N PHE A 76 3.05 12.84 4.95
CA PHE A 76 2.13 13.43 3.97
C PHE A 76 1.89 12.51 2.77
N ALA A 77 2.93 11.85 2.27
CA ALA A 77 2.79 10.87 1.19
C ALA A 77 1.91 9.67 1.60
N SER A 78 1.86 9.30 2.88
CA SER A 78 0.98 8.22 3.36
C SER A 78 -0.52 8.54 3.19
N LEU A 79 -0.93 9.80 3.32
CA LEU A 79 -2.30 10.24 3.01
C LEU A 79 -2.65 10.00 1.55
N THR A 80 -1.70 10.26 0.64
CA THR A 80 -1.93 10.06 -0.80
C THR A 80 -2.10 8.58 -1.15
N HIS A 81 -1.61 7.66 -0.32
CA HIS A 81 -1.83 6.22 -0.49
C HIS A 81 -3.28 5.84 -0.19
N GLU A 82 -3.80 6.28 0.96
CA GLU A 82 -5.20 6.06 1.30
C GLU A 82 -6.15 6.71 0.26
N LEU A 83 -5.81 7.91 -0.22
CA LEU A 83 -6.56 8.56 -1.31
C LEU A 83 -6.53 7.76 -2.60
N GLU A 84 -5.38 7.19 -3.00
CA GLU A 84 -5.33 6.32 -4.17
C GLU A 84 -6.21 5.09 -4.00
N HIS A 85 -6.18 4.48 -2.81
CA HIS A 85 -6.98 3.31 -2.50
C HIS A 85 -8.49 3.56 -2.62
N ASP A 86 -8.95 4.74 -2.25
CA ASP A 86 -10.30 5.19 -2.49
C ASP A 86 -10.55 5.54 -3.99
N LEU A 87 -9.59 6.22 -4.66
CA LEU A 87 -9.69 6.60 -6.08
C LEU A 87 -9.76 5.37 -7.00
N ILE A 88 -9.04 4.29 -6.71
CA ILE A 88 -9.10 3.07 -7.53
C ILE A 88 -10.48 2.39 -7.47
N HIS A 89 -11.28 2.68 -6.43
CA HIS A 89 -12.70 2.31 -6.32
C HIS A 89 -13.69 3.38 -6.84
N TYR A 90 -13.18 4.41 -7.54
CA TYR A 90 -14.00 5.52 -8.06
C TYR A 90 -14.79 6.29 -6.99
N MET A 91 -14.22 6.41 -5.78
CA MET A 91 -14.87 7.14 -4.69
C MET A 91 -14.89 8.66 -4.90
N TYR A 92 -13.88 9.23 -5.56
CA TYR A 92 -13.81 10.68 -5.80
C TYR A 92 -13.96 11.01 -7.28
N PHE A 93 -14.71 12.09 -7.55
CA PHE A 93 -14.92 12.67 -8.88
C PHE A 93 -15.41 11.69 -9.95
N LYS A 94 -16.20 10.67 -9.56
CA LYS A 94 -16.74 9.66 -10.50
C LYS A 94 -17.47 10.25 -11.71
N LYS A 95 -18.15 11.39 -11.53
CA LYS A 95 -18.89 12.11 -12.59
C LYS A 95 -18.03 13.15 -13.35
N MET A 96 -16.78 13.35 -12.95
CA MET A 96 -15.85 14.32 -13.56
C MET A 96 -14.52 13.62 -13.89
N PRO A 97 -14.43 12.89 -15.01
CA PRO A 97 -13.30 12.02 -15.32
C PRO A 97 -11.95 12.74 -15.32
N TRP A 98 -11.88 13.97 -15.82
CA TRP A 98 -10.65 14.76 -15.84
C TRP A 98 -10.10 15.00 -14.42
N ALA A 99 -10.97 15.37 -13.47
CA ALA A 99 -10.58 15.64 -12.09
C ALA A 99 -10.15 14.36 -11.38
N HIS A 100 -10.87 13.27 -11.64
CA HIS A 100 -10.52 11.95 -11.15
C HIS A 100 -9.13 11.49 -11.64
N HIS A 101 -8.83 11.64 -12.93
CA HIS A 101 -7.54 11.27 -13.50
C HIS A 101 -6.41 12.20 -13.09
N LEU A 102 -6.69 13.49 -12.89
CA LEU A 102 -5.75 14.44 -12.30
C LEU A 102 -5.38 14.00 -10.87
N MET A 103 -6.36 13.66 -10.03
CA MET A 103 -6.07 13.16 -8.69
C MET A 103 -5.25 11.87 -8.71
N LEU A 104 -5.56 10.91 -9.61
CA LEU A 104 -4.73 9.71 -9.79
C LEU A 104 -3.29 10.04 -10.19
N ALA A 105 -3.09 11.00 -11.12
CA ALA A 105 -1.76 11.43 -11.53
C ALA A 105 -0.98 12.06 -10.36
N LEU A 106 -1.65 12.92 -9.59
CA LEU A 106 -1.04 13.59 -8.43
C LEU A 106 -0.69 12.62 -7.30
N VAL A 107 -1.53 11.63 -6.98
CA VAL A 107 -1.17 10.62 -5.97
C VAL A 107 -0.03 9.71 -6.44
N TRP A 108 0.10 9.48 -7.76
CA TRP A 108 1.22 8.72 -8.32
C TRP A 108 2.52 9.51 -8.31
N LEU A 109 2.47 10.81 -8.64
CA LEU A 109 3.64 11.68 -8.59
C LEU A 109 4.18 11.83 -7.15
N ALA A 110 3.28 11.87 -6.16
CA ALA A 110 3.66 11.85 -4.75
C ALA A 110 4.33 10.51 -4.33
N ARG A 111 3.99 9.40 -5.00
CA ARG A 111 4.43 8.04 -4.69
C ARG A 111 4.92 7.31 -5.94
N PRO A 112 6.09 7.70 -6.49
CA PRO A 112 6.55 7.19 -7.78
C PRO A 112 6.98 5.72 -7.72
N ASN A 113 7.27 5.18 -6.54
CA ASN A 113 7.83 3.84 -6.36
C ASN A 113 6.82 2.69 -6.44
N THR A 114 5.55 3.01 -6.72
CA THR A 114 4.49 2.04 -6.96
C THR A 114 4.15 1.98 -8.44
N ILE A 115 3.60 0.85 -8.88
CA ILE A 115 2.97 0.76 -10.19
C ILE A 115 1.93 1.87 -10.36
N ARG A 116 1.71 2.30 -11.61
CA ARG A 116 0.75 3.35 -11.96
C ARG A 116 -0.65 3.02 -11.44
N PRO A 117 -1.37 3.98 -10.84
CA PRO A 117 -2.67 3.74 -10.22
C PRO A 117 -3.72 3.10 -11.12
N TRP A 118 -3.70 3.41 -12.42
CA TRP A 118 -4.60 2.80 -13.41
C TRP A 118 -4.37 1.29 -13.57
N ALA A 119 -3.10 0.85 -13.58
CA ALA A 119 -2.78 -0.57 -13.60
C ALA A 119 -3.10 -1.21 -12.25
N ARG A 120 -2.76 -0.52 -11.16
CA ARG A 120 -3.05 -0.99 -9.80
C ARG A 120 -4.54 -1.16 -9.55
N ARG A 121 -5.41 -0.29 -10.07
CA ARG A 121 -6.87 -0.43 -9.95
C ARG A 121 -7.34 -1.83 -10.32
N ARG A 122 -6.85 -2.37 -11.43
CA ARG A 122 -7.24 -3.71 -11.88
C ARG A 122 -6.75 -4.79 -10.92
N LEU A 123 -5.51 -4.68 -10.44
CA LEU A 123 -4.97 -5.57 -9.43
C LEU A 123 -5.79 -5.52 -8.14
N HIS A 124 -6.18 -4.31 -7.73
CA HIS A 124 -6.90 -4.09 -6.50
C HIS A 124 -8.33 -4.61 -6.52
N LEU A 125 -9.07 -4.36 -7.61
CA LEU A 125 -10.40 -4.94 -7.79
C LEU A 125 -10.34 -6.48 -7.86
N HIS A 126 -9.29 -7.04 -8.46
CA HIS A 126 -9.05 -8.48 -8.46
C HIS A 126 -8.73 -9.01 -7.06
N HIS A 127 -7.89 -8.30 -6.32
CA HIS A 127 -7.51 -8.61 -4.94
C HIS A 127 -8.74 -8.69 -4.03
N HIS A 128 -9.69 -7.75 -4.08
CA HIS A 128 -10.94 -7.84 -3.31
C HIS A 128 -11.73 -9.12 -3.58
N LYS A 129 -11.72 -9.60 -4.83
CA LYS A 129 -12.49 -10.77 -5.27
C LYS A 129 -11.78 -12.09 -5.02
N TYR A 130 -10.45 -12.10 -5.10
CA TYR A 130 -9.62 -13.31 -5.09
C TYR A 130 -8.51 -13.25 -4.02
N SER A 131 -8.73 -12.46 -2.97
CA SER A 131 -7.76 -12.24 -1.89
C SER A 131 -7.29 -13.55 -1.30
N GLY A 132 -5.99 -13.64 -1.04
CA GLY A 132 -5.37 -14.82 -0.46
C GLY A 132 -5.25 -16.02 -1.42
N THR A 133 -5.47 -15.84 -2.73
CA THR A 133 -5.21 -16.88 -3.74
C THR A 133 -3.87 -16.66 -4.46
N GLU A 134 -3.42 -17.63 -5.26
CA GLU A 134 -2.21 -17.45 -6.08
C GLU A 134 -2.35 -16.38 -7.17
N SER A 135 -3.58 -16.05 -7.58
CA SER A 135 -3.85 -15.02 -8.59
C SER A 135 -3.92 -13.60 -8.01
N ASP A 136 -3.84 -13.47 -6.68
CA ASP A 136 -3.83 -12.18 -5.97
C ASP A 136 -2.49 -11.46 -6.14
N LEU A 137 -2.25 -10.92 -7.34
CA LEU A 137 -0.97 -10.32 -7.71
C LEU A 137 -0.61 -9.08 -6.88
N GLU A 138 -1.59 -8.34 -6.36
CA GLU A 138 -1.34 -7.15 -5.53
C GLU A 138 -0.57 -7.52 -4.26
N GLU A 139 -1.10 -8.46 -3.47
CA GLU A 139 -0.49 -8.86 -2.21
C GLU A 139 0.71 -9.79 -2.41
N ARG A 140 0.64 -10.68 -3.41
CA ARG A 140 1.74 -11.59 -3.72
C ARG A 140 2.97 -10.86 -4.25
N GLY A 141 2.77 -9.76 -4.98
CA GLY A 141 3.82 -8.87 -5.44
C GLY A 141 4.61 -8.24 -4.29
N ILE A 142 3.96 -7.99 -3.15
CA ILE A 142 4.56 -7.37 -1.95
C ILE A 142 4.89 -8.37 -0.84
N SER A 143 5.14 -9.63 -1.21
CA SER A 143 5.62 -10.73 -0.35
C SER A 143 4.60 -11.54 0.46
N ASN A 144 3.28 -11.35 0.28
CA ASN A 144 2.30 -12.17 1.00
C ASN A 144 2.53 -13.68 0.74
N GLY A 145 2.62 -14.47 1.80
CA GLY A 145 2.90 -15.91 1.74
C GLY A 145 4.35 -16.30 1.47
N MET A 146 5.31 -15.35 1.58
CA MET A 146 6.74 -15.67 1.58
C MET A 146 7.26 -15.99 2.98
N PRO A 147 8.22 -16.92 3.13
CA PRO A 147 8.93 -17.12 4.40
C PRO A 147 9.74 -15.90 4.77
N TRP A 148 9.82 -15.61 6.08
CA TRP A 148 10.71 -14.59 6.60
C TRP A 148 12.17 -14.98 6.39
N GLY A 149 12.95 -14.01 5.94
CA GLY A 149 14.35 -14.15 5.59
C GLY A 149 14.79 -12.96 4.75
N THR A 150 16.08 -12.93 4.38
CA THR A 150 16.69 -11.83 3.61
C THR A 150 15.93 -11.53 2.32
N ARG A 151 15.52 -12.56 1.58
CA ARG A 151 14.74 -12.41 0.34
C ARG A 151 13.42 -11.67 0.54
N ARG A 152 12.67 -11.94 1.61
CA ARG A 152 11.40 -11.26 1.91
C ARG A 152 11.64 -9.80 2.30
N ILE A 153 12.68 -9.53 3.09
CA ILE A 153 13.06 -8.16 3.48
C ILE A 153 13.38 -7.33 2.23
N LEU A 154 14.14 -7.87 1.29
CA LEU A 154 14.45 -7.19 0.02
C LEU A 154 13.19 -6.90 -0.80
N VAL A 155 12.26 -7.86 -0.91
CA VAL A 155 10.99 -7.69 -1.62
C VAL A 155 10.09 -6.63 -0.98
N ILE A 156 10.00 -6.58 0.36
CA ILE A 156 9.22 -5.56 1.08
C ILE A 156 9.84 -4.16 0.91
N SER A 157 11.17 -4.09 0.84
CA SER A 157 11.91 -2.82 0.73
C SER A 157 11.84 -2.23 -0.67
N ASP A 158 11.86 -3.08 -1.69
CA ASP A 158 11.93 -2.68 -3.09
C ASP A 158 11.03 -3.59 -3.94
N GLN A 159 9.99 -3.03 -4.56
CA GLN A 159 9.03 -3.82 -5.34
C GLN A 159 9.65 -4.46 -6.59
N LEU A 160 10.73 -3.88 -7.14
CA LEU A 160 11.44 -4.50 -8.27
C LEU A 160 12.16 -5.78 -7.83
N MET A 161 12.50 -5.93 -6.54
CA MET A 161 13.07 -7.19 -6.03
C MET A 161 12.08 -8.35 -6.14
N SER A 162 10.76 -8.09 -6.20
CA SER A 162 9.81 -9.15 -6.51
C SER A 162 10.05 -9.73 -7.91
N VAL A 163 10.39 -8.87 -8.88
CA VAL A 163 10.71 -9.25 -10.27
C VAL A 163 12.10 -9.89 -10.34
N TYR A 164 13.12 -9.25 -9.77
CA TYR A 164 14.51 -9.71 -9.85
C TYR A 164 14.77 -11.00 -9.08
N LEU A 165 14.26 -11.11 -7.86
CA LEU A 165 14.53 -12.26 -7.00
C LEU A 165 13.59 -13.42 -7.31
N ARG A 166 12.43 -13.22 -7.95
CA ARG A 166 11.40 -14.27 -8.15
C ARG A 166 10.81 -14.29 -9.57
N PRO A 167 11.62 -14.21 -10.65
CA PRO A 167 11.12 -13.99 -12.01
C PRO A 167 10.13 -15.07 -12.47
N PHE A 168 10.46 -16.35 -12.30
CA PHE A 168 9.57 -17.45 -12.67
C PHE A 168 8.26 -17.45 -11.88
N GLN A 169 8.32 -17.11 -10.58
CA GLN A 169 7.12 -16.99 -9.77
C GLN A 169 6.27 -15.81 -10.21
N MET A 170 6.88 -14.66 -10.56
CA MET A 170 6.18 -13.50 -11.10
C MET A 170 5.48 -13.83 -12.42
N PHE A 171 6.14 -14.55 -13.34
CA PHE A 171 5.51 -15.02 -14.58
C PHE A 171 4.29 -15.89 -14.30
N LYS A 172 4.41 -16.86 -13.38
CA LYS A 172 3.28 -17.71 -12.96
C LYS A 172 2.13 -16.87 -12.38
N MET A 173 2.42 -15.96 -11.45
CA MET A 173 1.40 -15.13 -10.79
C MET A 173 0.69 -14.19 -11.78
N ILE A 174 1.43 -13.60 -12.71
CA ILE A 174 0.84 -12.77 -13.78
C ILE A 174 -0.05 -13.63 -14.67
N HIS A 175 0.38 -14.84 -15.06
CA HIS A 175 -0.43 -15.74 -15.88
C HIS A 175 -1.76 -16.09 -15.18
N LEU A 176 -1.71 -16.53 -13.92
CA LEU A 176 -2.89 -16.84 -13.13
C LEU A 176 -3.82 -15.62 -12.95
N PHE A 177 -3.25 -14.42 -12.78
CA PHE A 177 -4.03 -13.19 -12.75
C PHE A 177 -4.76 -12.95 -14.08
N LEU A 178 -4.06 -13.10 -15.22
CA LEU A 178 -4.62 -12.89 -16.56
C LEU A 178 -5.70 -13.91 -16.92
N GLU A 179 -5.56 -15.17 -16.52
CA GLU A 179 -6.58 -16.21 -16.72
C GLU A 179 -7.94 -15.81 -16.12
N LYS A 180 -7.91 -15.16 -14.95
CA LYS A 180 -9.09 -14.69 -14.22
C LYS A 180 -9.66 -13.37 -14.74
N GLN A 181 -8.96 -12.68 -15.64
CA GLN A 181 -9.50 -11.48 -16.29
C GLN A 181 -10.50 -11.86 -17.39
N PRO A 182 -11.53 -11.02 -17.63
CA PRO A 182 -12.42 -11.17 -18.79
C PRO A 182 -11.61 -11.25 -20.08
N GLU A 183 -11.96 -12.18 -20.98
CA GLU A 183 -11.20 -12.46 -22.20
C GLU A 183 -10.90 -11.20 -23.02
N LYS A 184 -11.91 -10.35 -23.21
CA LYS A 184 -11.81 -9.07 -23.95
C LYS A 184 -10.84 -8.07 -23.32
N GLU A 185 -10.54 -8.19 -22.02
CA GLU A 185 -9.68 -7.26 -21.28
C GLU A 185 -8.27 -7.83 -21.03
N ARG A 186 -8.00 -9.11 -21.35
CA ARG A 186 -6.72 -9.76 -21.06
C ARG A 186 -5.51 -9.05 -21.67
N LYS A 187 -5.61 -8.62 -22.94
CA LYS A 187 -4.53 -7.90 -23.63
C LYS A 187 -4.22 -6.56 -22.95
N ILE A 188 -5.27 -5.82 -22.56
CA ILE A 188 -5.12 -4.56 -21.83
C ILE A 188 -4.50 -4.81 -20.44
N ALA A 189 -4.94 -5.86 -19.74
CA ALA A 189 -4.40 -6.24 -18.45
C ALA A 189 -2.91 -6.60 -18.54
N GLN A 190 -2.52 -7.37 -19.56
CA GLN A 190 -1.13 -7.76 -19.81
C GLN A 190 -0.24 -6.54 -20.08
N ILE A 191 -0.64 -5.67 -21.00
CA ILE A 191 0.08 -4.41 -21.28
C ILE A 191 0.18 -3.55 -20.01
N SER A 192 -0.89 -3.53 -19.20
CA SER A 192 -0.92 -2.78 -17.95
C SER A 192 0.09 -3.28 -16.92
N GLN A 193 0.33 -4.59 -16.85
CA GLN A 193 1.36 -5.17 -15.99
C GLN A 193 2.77 -4.90 -16.50
N LEU A 194 3.00 -5.07 -17.80
CA LEU A 194 4.32 -4.85 -18.41
C LEU A 194 4.79 -3.39 -18.29
N LEU A 195 3.87 -2.44 -18.49
CA LEU A 195 4.17 -1.01 -18.45
C LEU A 195 3.82 -0.37 -17.09
N GLY A 196 3.52 -1.19 -16.06
CA GLY A 196 3.02 -0.72 -14.77
C GLY A 196 3.96 0.26 -14.07
N PHE A 197 5.27 0.04 -14.19
CA PHE A 197 6.31 0.86 -13.54
C PHE A 197 6.74 2.10 -14.36
N LEU A 198 6.25 2.26 -15.60
CA LEU A 198 6.67 3.36 -16.47
C LEU A 198 5.77 4.60 -16.34
N PRO A 199 6.33 5.84 -16.41
CA PRO A 199 7.76 6.14 -16.39
C PRO A 199 8.29 6.40 -14.96
N LEU A 200 7.43 6.81 -14.03
CA LEU A 200 7.85 7.38 -12.75
C LEU A 200 8.60 6.39 -11.86
N SER A 201 8.22 5.12 -11.83
CA SER A 201 8.93 4.15 -11.00
C SER A 201 10.31 3.86 -11.54
N ILE A 202 10.50 3.83 -12.86
CA ILE A 202 11.84 3.67 -13.44
C ILE A 202 12.74 4.85 -13.05
N VAL A 203 12.23 6.08 -13.13
CA VAL A 203 12.98 7.26 -12.67
C VAL A 203 13.31 7.16 -11.18
N TYR A 204 12.33 6.80 -10.34
CA TYR A 204 12.54 6.62 -8.91
C TYR A 204 13.60 5.56 -8.60
N TYR A 205 13.49 4.37 -9.17
CA TYR A 205 14.41 3.26 -8.88
C TYR A 205 15.80 3.56 -9.45
N GLY A 206 15.88 4.21 -10.62
CA GLY A 206 17.14 4.72 -11.17
C GLY A 206 17.82 5.69 -10.21
N LEU A 207 17.11 6.69 -9.70
CA LEU A 207 17.64 7.62 -8.69
C LEU A 207 18.05 6.89 -7.40
N CYS A 208 17.21 5.97 -6.93
CA CYS A 208 17.46 5.18 -5.73
C CYS A 208 18.74 4.35 -5.84
N TYR A 209 18.94 3.66 -6.97
CA TYR A 209 20.12 2.83 -7.19
C TYR A 209 21.36 3.66 -7.44
N VAL A 210 21.28 4.75 -8.22
CA VAL A 210 22.43 5.66 -8.42
C VAL A 210 22.87 6.27 -7.08
N PHE A 211 21.93 6.76 -6.28
CA PHE A 211 22.20 7.27 -4.93
C PHE A 211 22.87 6.21 -4.06
N ALA A 212 22.28 5.02 -3.96
CA ALA A 212 22.79 3.95 -3.10
C ALA A 212 24.18 3.49 -3.55
N VAL A 213 24.36 3.19 -4.84
CA VAL A 213 25.63 2.72 -5.39
C VAL A 213 26.72 3.76 -5.19
N PHE A 214 26.45 5.05 -5.47
CA PHE A 214 27.43 6.11 -5.27
C PHE A 214 27.90 6.20 -3.82
N HIS A 215 26.97 6.31 -2.86
CA HIS A 215 27.32 6.52 -1.45
C HIS A 215 27.93 5.26 -0.80
N ILE A 216 27.39 4.07 -1.10
CA ILE A 216 27.93 2.81 -0.60
C ILE A 216 29.35 2.59 -1.11
N SER A 217 29.58 2.85 -2.40
CA SER A 217 30.91 2.72 -3.01
C SER A 217 31.92 3.68 -2.40
N ASN A 218 31.57 4.95 -2.24
CA ASN A 218 32.43 5.96 -1.61
C ASN A 218 32.69 5.65 -0.13
N ALA A 219 31.79 4.95 0.55
CA ALA A 219 32.02 4.51 1.92
C ALA A 219 32.93 3.27 1.99
N ILE A 220 32.72 2.28 1.12
CA ILE A 220 33.35 0.95 1.22
C ILE A 220 34.74 0.91 0.57
N VAL A 221 34.91 1.46 -0.63
CA VAL A 221 36.16 1.31 -1.40
C VAL A 221 37.39 1.88 -0.70
N PRO A 222 37.31 3.05 -0.02
CA PRO A 222 38.43 3.54 0.80
C PRO A 222 38.83 2.62 1.94
N MET A 223 37.91 1.79 2.46
CA MET A 223 38.22 0.81 3.52
C MET A 223 39.19 -0.27 3.05
N PHE A 224 39.34 -0.46 1.73
CA PHE A 224 40.27 -1.39 1.10
C PHE A 224 41.53 -0.71 0.56
N GLY A 225 41.76 0.59 0.86
CA GLY A 225 42.93 1.34 0.41
C GLY A 225 42.87 1.79 -1.05
N TYR A 226 41.69 1.74 -1.68
CA TYR A 226 41.47 2.22 -3.05
C TYR A 226 40.71 3.55 -3.05
N GLU A 227 40.90 4.34 -4.10
CA GLU A 227 40.09 5.54 -4.36
C GLU A 227 38.91 5.20 -5.27
N MET A 228 37.71 5.66 -4.90
CA MET A 228 36.53 5.50 -5.76
C MET A 228 36.46 6.65 -6.77
N LEU A 229 36.66 6.33 -8.05
CA LEU A 229 36.60 7.30 -9.14
C LEU A 229 35.26 7.25 -9.84
N TRP A 230 34.62 8.41 -9.96
CA TRP A 230 33.38 8.60 -10.71
C TRP A 230 33.64 9.49 -11.93
N SER A 231 32.83 9.34 -12.98
CA SER A 231 32.88 10.28 -14.10
C SER A 231 32.45 11.67 -13.64
N GLN A 232 32.98 12.71 -14.29
CA GLN A 232 32.65 14.11 -13.99
C GLN A 232 31.13 14.34 -14.01
N SER A 233 30.43 13.74 -14.97
CA SER A 233 28.97 13.87 -15.09
C SER A 233 28.22 13.30 -13.87
N ILE A 234 28.70 12.21 -13.26
CA ILE A 234 28.08 11.65 -12.05
C ILE A 234 28.32 12.57 -10.85
N ILE A 235 29.52 13.13 -10.73
CA ILE A 235 29.88 14.07 -9.66
C ILE A 235 28.99 15.31 -9.73
N GLU A 236 28.82 15.90 -10.92
CA GLU A 236 27.98 17.09 -11.14
C GLU A 236 26.49 16.82 -10.93
N ALA A 237 26.02 15.61 -11.23
CA ALA A 237 24.63 15.23 -11.00
C ALA A 237 24.31 14.90 -9.53
N MET A 238 25.31 14.50 -8.73
CA MET A 238 25.10 13.96 -7.39
C MET A 238 24.43 14.95 -6.40
N PRO A 239 24.70 16.27 -6.41
CA PRO A 239 23.94 17.22 -5.59
C PRO A 239 22.43 17.15 -5.82
N TRP A 240 21.99 17.00 -7.09
CA TRP A 240 20.58 16.85 -7.44
C TRP A 240 20.04 15.49 -7.02
N VAL A 241 20.80 14.43 -7.21
CA VAL A 241 20.43 13.08 -6.74
C VAL A 241 20.28 13.06 -5.21
N ASN A 242 21.16 13.72 -4.48
CA ASN A 242 21.10 13.86 -3.02
C ASN A 242 19.88 14.66 -2.56
N LEU A 243 19.58 15.77 -3.25
CA LEU A 243 18.36 16.54 -2.97
C LEU A 243 17.12 15.67 -3.19
N MET A 244 17.02 15.01 -4.35
CA MET A 244 15.91 14.10 -4.68
C MET A 244 15.83 12.91 -3.72
N ALA A 245 16.96 12.43 -3.21
CA ALA A 245 16.99 11.38 -2.23
C ALA A 245 16.24 11.78 -0.96
N VAL A 246 16.47 12.99 -0.47
CA VAL A 246 15.82 13.51 0.75
C VAL A 246 14.35 13.86 0.53
N ILE A 247 14.01 14.51 -0.59
CA ILE A 247 12.66 15.06 -0.78
C ILE A 247 11.69 14.11 -1.49
N TRP A 248 12.18 13.02 -2.11
CA TRP A 248 11.33 12.15 -2.93
C TRP A 248 11.64 10.66 -2.75
N VAL A 249 12.91 10.25 -2.79
CA VAL A 249 13.27 8.81 -2.78
C VAL A 249 13.11 8.18 -1.39
N LEU A 250 13.89 8.63 -0.42
CA LEU A 250 13.92 8.07 0.94
C LEU A 250 12.57 8.18 1.67
N PRO A 251 11.79 9.29 1.57
CA PRO A 251 10.46 9.35 2.15
C PRO A 251 9.54 8.25 1.61
N ASN A 252 9.58 8.03 0.29
CA ASN A 252 8.77 6.99 -0.36
C ASN A 252 9.29 5.59 -0.09
N PHE A 253 10.59 5.41 0.12
CA PHE A 253 11.17 4.15 0.58
C PHE A 253 10.58 3.76 1.94
N ILE A 254 10.67 4.65 2.95
CA ILE A 254 10.16 4.38 4.31
C ILE A 254 8.65 4.13 4.31
N ARG A 255 7.90 4.97 3.60
CA ARG A 255 6.44 4.84 3.44
C ARG A 255 6.07 3.51 2.78
N SER A 256 6.74 3.14 1.70
CA SER A 256 6.45 1.92 0.94
C SER A 256 6.85 0.67 1.72
N PHE A 257 8.01 0.67 2.37
CA PHE A 257 8.42 -0.40 3.27
C PHE A 257 7.37 -0.62 4.36
N SER A 258 6.94 0.47 5.02
CA SER A 258 5.97 0.41 6.12
C SER A 258 4.63 -0.15 5.67
N LEU A 259 4.11 0.34 4.53
CA LEU A 259 2.87 -0.17 3.96
C LEU A 259 2.98 -1.65 3.56
N GLN A 260 4.06 -2.03 2.86
CA GLN A 260 4.24 -3.41 2.40
C GLN A 260 4.45 -4.36 3.57
N PHE A 261 5.18 -3.93 4.61
CA PHE A 261 5.33 -4.68 5.85
C PHE A 261 3.97 -4.92 6.51
N VAL A 262 3.13 -3.89 6.63
CA VAL A 262 1.80 -4.03 7.24
C VAL A 262 0.87 -4.88 6.37
N SER A 263 0.72 -4.55 5.09
CA SER A 263 -0.22 -5.22 4.17
C SER A 263 0.12 -6.70 3.99
N SER A 264 1.40 -7.00 3.72
CA SER A 264 1.85 -8.38 3.48
C SER A 264 1.84 -9.25 4.73
N ASN A 265 1.53 -8.72 5.92
CA ASN A 265 1.39 -9.49 7.16
C ASN A 265 -0.05 -9.54 7.68
N MET A 266 -0.92 -8.67 7.18
CA MET A 266 -2.34 -8.68 7.57
C MET A 266 -3.23 -9.48 6.63
N HIS A 267 -2.81 -9.75 5.39
CA HIS A 267 -3.56 -10.61 4.47
C HIS A 267 -3.23 -12.07 4.68
N TYR A 268 -4.26 -12.91 4.76
CA TYR A 268 -4.07 -14.36 4.76
C TYR A 268 -3.82 -14.88 3.35
N TYR A 269 -3.19 -16.05 3.24
CA TYR A 269 -2.82 -16.64 1.95
C TYR A 269 -2.93 -18.17 1.91
N GLY A 270 -3.69 -18.64 0.94
CA GLY A 270 -3.62 -19.96 0.33
C GLY A 270 -4.49 -21.05 0.97
N ASP A 271 -4.93 -20.91 2.21
CA ASP A 271 -5.78 -21.88 2.92
C ASP A 271 -7.12 -21.27 3.39
N ILE A 272 -7.57 -20.25 2.66
CA ILE A 272 -8.84 -19.56 2.88
C ILE A 272 -9.72 -19.66 1.62
N ASP A 273 -11.03 -19.61 1.81
CA ASP A 273 -11.95 -19.35 0.69
C ASP A 273 -11.91 -17.84 0.36
N PRO A 274 -11.54 -17.43 -0.86
CA PRO A 274 -11.55 -16.01 -1.24
C PRO A 274 -12.92 -15.34 -1.12
N ARG A 275 -14.02 -16.11 -1.06
CA ARG A 275 -15.37 -15.55 -0.85
C ARG A 275 -15.68 -15.28 0.63
N ASP A 276 -14.87 -15.80 1.54
CA ASP A 276 -15.01 -15.58 2.98
C ASP A 276 -14.19 -14.37 3.41
N VAL A 277 -14.78 -13.18 3.28
CA VAL A 277 -14.17 -11.88 3.61
C VAL A 277 -13.63 -11.84 5.05
N ILE A 278 -14.24 -12.59 5.97
CA ILE A 278 -13.81 -12.68 7.39
C ILE A 278 -12.39 -13.21 7.50
N LYS A 279 -11.96 -14.05 6.56
CA LYS A 279 -10.65 -14.70 6.56
C LYS A 279 -9.66 -14.09 5.57
N GLN A 280 -10.05 -13.10 4.78
CA GLN A 280 -9.13 -12.45 3.83
C GLN A 280 -8.05 -11.64 4.56
N THR A 281 -8.43 -10.95 5.64
CA THR A 281 -7.54 -10.07 6.41
C THR A 281 -7.71 -10.26 7.92
N GLN A 282 -6.68 -9.86 8.68
CA GLN A 282 -6.78 -9.56 10.10
C GLN A 282 -6.70 -8.05 10.33
N VAL A 283 -7.22 -7.59 11.47
CA VAL A 283 -6.87 -6.25 11.97
C VAL A 283 -5.51 -6.34 12.65
N LEU A 284 -4.56 -5.55 12.18
CA LEU A 284 -3.17 -5.59 12.62
C LEU A 284 -2.78 -4.21 13.17
N ASN A 285 -2.96 -4.03 14.48
CA ASN A 285 -2.77 -2.76 15.18
C ASN A 285 -2.14 -2.88 16.59
N PRO A 286 -1.15 -3.76 16.85
CA PRO A 286 -0.47 -3.77 18.13
C PRO A 286 0.39 -2.51 18.28
N TRP A 287 0.63 -2.06 19.51
CA TRP A 287 1.34 -0.81 19.78
C TRP A 287 2.74 -0.72 19.16
N TRP A 288 3.45 -1.85 19.05
CA TRP A 288 4.80 -1.88 18.48
C TRP A 288 4.83 -1.68 16.96
N MET A 289 3.67 -1.74 16.28
CA MET A 289 3.56 -1.41 14.87
C MET A 289 3.39 0.08 14.60
N MET A 290 3.25 0.91 15.64
CA MET A 290 3.05 2.36 15.49
C MET A 290 4.04 3.05 14.54
N PRO A 291 5.35 2.72 14.52
CA PRO A 291 6.28 3.31 13.55
C PRO A 291 5.89 3.02 12.09
N PHE A 292 5.44 1.80 11.78
CA PHE A 292 4.99 1.45 10.43
C PHE A 292 3.61 2.08 10.13
N GLN A 293 2.70 2.06 11.11
CA GLN A 293 1.38 2.67 10.95
C GLN A 293 1.45 4.17 10.69
N LEU A 294 2.44 4.87 11.26
CA LEU A 294 2.66 6.29 11.00
C LEU A 294 2.90 6.57 9.51
N PHE A 295 3.69 5.73 8.84
CA PHE A 295 4.04 5.91 7.43
C PHE A 295 3.12 5.17 6.45
N CYS A 296 2.09 4.47 6.93
CA CYS A 296 0.99 3.97 6.11
C CYS A 296 -0.39 4.45 6.59
N PHE A 297 -0.43 5.53 7.37
CA PHE A 297 -1.66 6.16 7.87
C PHE A 297 -2.65 5.20 8.56
N ASN A 298 -2.15 4.38 9.48
CA ASN A 298 -2.94 3.39 10.23
C ASN A 298 -3.65 2.34 9.35
N PHE A 299 -3.12 2.05 8.16
CA PHE A 299 -3.65 1.04 7.22
C PHE A 299 -3.95 -0.31 7.91
N GLY A 300 -3.06 -0.78 8.79
CA GLY A 300 -3.26 -2.08 9.45
C GLY A 300 -4.48 -2.13 10.37
N ALA A 301 -4.93 -0.96 10.86
CA ALA A 301 -6.13 -0.86 11.68
C ALA A 301 -7.42 -0.77 10.84
N THR A 302 -7.38 -0.20 9.63
CA THR A 302 -8.60 0.14 8.86
C THR A 302 -8.75 -0.61 7.55
N HIS A 303 -7.70 -1.26 7.04
CA HIS A 303 -7.77 -1.94 5.75
C HIS A 303 -8.70 -3.15 5.78
N ALA A 304 -8.75 -3.91 6.88
CA ALA A 304 -9.72 -5.00 7.00
C ALA A 304 -11.18 -4.50 6.87
N ILE A 305 -11.49 -3.28 7.34
CA ILE A 305 -12.82 -2.65 7.18
C ILE A 305 -13.13 -2.44 5.68
N HIS A 306 -12.13 -2.05 4.89
CA HIS A 306 -12.27 -1.83 3.44
C HIS A 306 -12.71 -3.08 2.68
N HIS A 307 -12.23 -4.26 3.07
CA HIS A 307 -12.68 -5.53 2.48
C HIS A 307 -14.18 -5.81 2.71
N PHE A 308 -14.72 -5.33 3.83
CA PHE A 308 -16.16 -5.45 4.10
C PHE A 308 -16.97 -4.37 3.37
N VAL A 309 -16.52 -3.11 3.43
CA VAL A 309 -17.27 -1.93 2.96
C VAL A 309 -16.44 -1.05 2.01
N VAL A 310 -16.29 -1.54 0.78
CA VAL A 310 -15.52 -0.92 -0.31
C VAL A 310 -16.02 0.49 -0.72
N LYS A 311 -17.16 0.96 -0.22
CA LYS A 311 -17.72 2.29 -0.56
C LYS A 311 -17.43 3.37 0.49
N GLU A 312 -16.79 3.02 1.59
CA GLU A 312 -16.45 3.96 2.65
C GLU A 312 -15.03 4.52 2.46
N PRO A 313 -14.87 5.86 2.27
CA PRO A 313 -13.55 6.45 2.12
C PRO A 313 -12.74 6.33 3.41
N PHE A 314 -11.42 6.37 3.29
CA PHE A 314 -10.52 6.04 4.39
C PHE A 314 -10.79 6.83 5.67
N TYR A 315 -11.08 8.13 5.57
CA TYR A 315 -11.37 8.96 6.75
C TYR A 315 -12.65 8.52 7.48
N ILE A 316 -13.68 8.05 6.78
CA ILE A 316 -14.87 7.45 7.43
C ILE A 316 -14.50 6.13 8.07
N ARG A 317 -13.69 5.29 7.39
CA ARG A 317 -13.17 4.04 7.97
C ARG A 317 -12.41 4.30 9.29
N HIS A 318 -11.61 5.37 9.38
CA HIS A 318 -10.94 5.76 10.63
C HIS A 318 -11.94 6.18 11.71
N MET A 319 -12.89 7.06 11.38
CA MET A 319 -13.86 7.58 12.36
C MET A 319 -14.82 6.50 12.88
N THR A 320 -15.10 5.48 12.07
CA THR A 320 -15.99 4.34 12.41
C THR A 320 -15.23 3.10 12.90
N ALA A 321 -13.89 3.15 12.97
CA ALA A 321 -13.05 1.99 13.25
C ALA A 321 -13.42 1.26 14.54
N LYS A 322 -13.77 1.99 15.61
CA LYS A 322 -14.18 1.38 16.89
C LYS A 322 -15.43 0.51 16.74
N THR A 323 -16.44 1.01 16.03
CA THR A 323 -17.69 0.28 15.76
C THR A 323 -17.42 -0.91 14.85
N ALA A 324 -16.64 -0.72 13.78
CA ALA A 324 -16.26 -1.79 12.86
C ALA A 324 -15.48 -2.90 13.57
N HIS A 325 -14.48 -2.55 14.38
CA HIS A 325 -13.67 -3.52 15.12
C HIS A 325 -14.50 -4.37 16.07
N LYS A 326 -15.48 -3.77 16.76
CA LYS A 326 -16.38 -4.49 17.66
C LYS A 326 -17.14 -5.57 16.90
N VAL A 327 -17.85 -5.22 15.82
CA VAL A 327 -18.65 -6.18 15.06
C VAL A 327 -17.77 -7.20 14.31
N MET A 328 -16.59 -6.80 13.85
CA MET A 328 -15.61 -7.70 13.22
C MET A 328 -15.12 -8.78 14.19
N LYS A 329 -14.84 -8.43 15.45
CA LYS A 329 -14.52 -9.42 16.50
C LYS A 329 -15.68 -10.38 16.74
N GLU A 330 -16.90 -9.87 16.83
CA GLU A 330 -18.10 -10.70 17.07
C GLU A 330 -18.31 -11.78 15.99
N VAL A 331 -17.91 -11.52 14.74
CA VAL A 331 -18.07 -12.47 13.63
C VAL A 331 -16.86 -13.36 13.39
N GLY A 332 -15.78 -13.16 14.13
CA GLY A 332 -14.57 -14.00 14.08
C GLY A 332 -13.44 -13.48 13.20
N VAL A 333 -13.40 -12.19 12.84
CA VAL A 333 -12.19 -11.59 12.26
C VAL A 333 -11.10 -11.60 13.32
N ARG A 334 -9.90 -12.06 12.95
CA ARG A 334 -8.76 -12.12 13.86
C ARG A 334 -8.12 -10.73 14.04
N PHE A 335 -7.59 -10.50 15.23
CA PHE A 335 -6.88 -9.28 15.61
C PHE A 335 -5.49 -9.68 16.09
N ASN A 336 -4.46 -9.05 15.52
CA ASN A 336 -3.07 -9.22 15.95
C ASN A 336 -2.65 -10.70 16.04
N ASP A 337 -3.08 -11.51 15.06
CA ASP A 337 -2.61 -12.87 14.86
C ASP A 337 -1.18 -12.82 14.31
N ILE A 338 -0.21 -12.55 15.19
CA ILE A 338 1.21 -12.47 14.84
C ILE A 338 1.77 -13.86 14.50
N GLY A 339 1.06 -14.94 14.85
CA GLY A 339 1.42 -16.30 14.47
C GLY A 339 1.50 -16.49 12.95
N THR A 340 0.80 -15.67 12.17
CA THR A 340 0.86 -15.67 10.69
C THR A 340 2.27 -15.45 10.16
N PHE A 341 3.14 -14.79 10.92
CA PHE A 341 4.52 -14.51 10.51
C PHE A 341 5.28 -15.83 10.37
N ARG A 342 5.08 -16.77 11.30
CA ARG A 342 5.66 -18.12 11.24
C ARG A 342 4.92 -19.02 10.25
N ARG A 343 3.60 -18.86 10.16
CA ARG A 343 2.73 -19.69 9.32
C ARG A 343 2.62 -19.22 7.88
N LEU A 344 3.54 -18.40 7.36
CA LEU A 344 3.50 -17.95 5.96
C LEU A 344 2.15 -17.35 5.56
N ASN A 345 1.55 -16.59 6.47
CA ASN A 345 0.23 -15.97 6.32
C ASN A 345 -0.95 -16.96 6.18
N ARG A 346 -0.79 -18.22 6.57
CA ARG A 346 -1.88 -19.19 6.61
C ARG A 346 -2.85 -18.89 7.76
N TRP A 347 -4.13 -19.11 7.50
CA TRP A 347 -5.18 -18.99 8.51
C TRP A 347 -5.11 -20.14 9.51
N ASN A 348 -4.86 -21.36 9.04
CA ASN A 348 -4.72 -22.55 9.87
C ASN A 348 -3.25 -22.79 10.23
N GLU A 349 -3.03 -23.64 11.24
CA GLU A 349 -1.70 -24.11 11.61
C GLU A 349 -1.05 -24.87 10.44
N ILE A 350 0.24 -24.59 10.19
CA ILE A 350 1.02 -25.41 9.26
C ILE A 350 1.40 -26.66 10.05
N LYS A 351 0.81 -27.81 9.71
CA LYS A 351 1.36 -29.09 10.18
C LYS A 351 2.79 -29.18 9.67
N ALA A 352 3.76 -29.20 10.58
CA ALA A 352 5.16 -29.45 10.22
C ALA A 352 5.20 -30.74 9.39
N LYS A 353 5.81 -30.65 8.21
CA LYS A 353 6.14 -31.83 7.40
C LYS A 353 7.41 -32.45 7.91
#